data_AF-A4U3Q8-F1
#
_entry.id   AF-A4U3Q8-F1
#
_cell.length_a   1.000
_cell.length_b   1.000
_cell.length_c   1.000
_cell.angle_alpha   90.00
_cell.angle_beta   90.00
_cell.angle_gamma   90.00
#
_symmetry.space_group_name_H-M   'P 1'
#
loop_
_entity.id
_entity.type
_entity.pdbx_description
1 polymer ?
#
loop_
_entity_poly.entity_id
_entity_poly.type
_entity_poly.pdbx_seq_one_letter_code
_entity_poly.pdbx_strand_id
1 'polypeptide(L)' 'MIEPGHPRLSVASQCALVSISRSAFYYSPTGESPLNLALRR' A
#
# COMPACT_ATOMS: atom_id res chain seq x y z
N MET A 1 11.91 1.88 5.87
CA MET A 1 10.61 2.33 6.40
C MET A 1 10.19 3.57 5.62
N ILE A 2 8.91 3.76 5.29
CA ILE A 2 8.40 4.99 4.65
C ILE A 2 7.83 5.89 5.76
N GLU A 3 8.28 7.14 5.82
CA GLU A 3 7.93 8.12 6.85
C GLU A 3 7.25 9.35 6.22
N PRO A 4 5.93 9.48 6.35
CA PRO A 4 5.23 10.72 6.01
C PRO A 4 5.74 11.88 6.87
N GLY A 5 6.19 12.96 6.23
CA GLY A 5 6.80 14.11 6.92
C GLY A 5 8.32 14.10 6.97
N HIS A 6 8.99 13.12 6.34
CA HIS A 6 10.45 13.13 6.22
C HIS A 6 10.93 14.43 5.54
N PRO A 7 11.86 15.18 6.17
CA PRO A 7 12.14 16.58 5.81
C PRO A 7 12.78 16.76 4.43
N ARG A 8 13.34 15.69 3.84
CA ARG A 8 14.09 15.73 2.58
C ARG A 8 13.53 14.85 1.48
N LEU A 9 12.62 13.93 1.80
CA LEU A 9 12.16 12.91 0.85
C LEU A 9 10.64 12.83 0.89
N SER A 10 10.03 13.06 -0.27
CA SER A 10 8.60 12.85 -0.43
C SER A 10 8.24 11.37 -0.22
N VAL A 11 6.99 11.08 0.17
CA VAL A 11 6.46 9.71 0.25
C VAL A 11 6.64 8.97 -1.08
N ALA A 12 6.48 9.65 -2.22
CA ALA A 12 6.66 9.06 -3.55
C ALA A 12 8.12 8.63 -3.79
N SER A 13 9.09 9.47 -3.42
CA SER A 13 10.52 9.14 -3.51
C SER A 13 10.89 7.97 -2.62
N GLN A 14 10.35 7.93 -1.39
CA GLN A 14 10.57 6.82 -0.47
C GLN A 14 9.94 5.51 -0.98
N CYS A 15 8.75 5.56 -1.60
CA CYS A 15 8.12 4.40 -2.24
C CYS A 15 8.97 3.85 -3.40
N ALA A 16 9.55 4.75 -4.22
CA ALA A 16 10.41 4.36 -5.33
C ALA A 16 11.69 3.63 -4.86
N LEU A 17 12.29 4.06 -3.74
CA LEU A 17 13.48 3.42 -3.16
C LEU A 17 13.24 1.96 -2.74
N VAL A 18 12.00 1.62 -2.36
CA VAL A 18 11.63 0.25 -1.95
C VAL A 18 10.78 -0.47 -3.02
N SER A 19 10.77 0.05 -4.24
CA SER A 19 10.10 -0.53 -5.40
C SER A 19 8.60 -0.82 -5.21
N ILE A 20 7.89 0.06 -4.49
CA ILE A 20 6.42 0.02 -4.39
C ILE A 20 5.78 1.27 -4.99
N SER A 21 4.51 1.18 -5.35
CA SER A 21 3.72 2.35 -5.72
C SER A 21 3.26 3.13 -4.48
N ARG A 22 3.04 4.44 -4.64
CA ARG A 22 2.45 5.27 -3.57
C ARG A 22 1.05 4.79 -3.17
N SER A 23 0.28 4.25 -4.10
CA SER A 23 -1.05 3.70 -3.80
C SER A 23 -0.97 2.46 -2.93
N ALA A 24 0.03 1.59 -3.13
CA ALA A 24 0.24 0.44 -2.26
C ALA A 24 0.54 0.85 -0.81
N PHE A 25 1.25 1.97 -0.61
CA PHE A 25 1.52 2.50 0.73
C PHE A 25 0.25 2.98 1.46
N TYR A 26 -0.71 3.58 0.75
CA TYR A 26 -1.97 4.04 1.33
C TYR A 26 -3.09 2.99 1.31
N TYR A 27 -2.85 1.83 0.71
CA TYR A 27 -3.86 0.80 0.61
C TYR A 27 -4.15 0.22 2.00
N SER A 28 -5.41 0.32 2.42
CA SER A 28 -5.91 -0.40 3.58
C SER A 28 -6.52 -1.72 3.11
N PRO A 29 -6.03 -2.88 3.58
CA PRO A 29 -6.60 -4.17 3.19
C PRO A 29 -8.05 -4.26 3.64
N THR A 30 -8.95 -4.35 2.67
CA THR A 30 -10.34 -4.73 2.89
C THR A 30 -10.44 -6.25 2.79
N GLY A 31 -11.06 -6.88 3.77
CA GLY A 31 -11.26 -8.33 3.78
C GLY A 31 -12.01 -8.81 2.52
N GLU A 32 -11.91 -10.10 2.23
CA GLU A 32 -12.62 -10.69 1.08
C GLU A 32 -14.14 -10.62 1.28
N SER A 33 -14.87 -10.35 0.20
CA SER A 33 -16.32 -10.42 0.24
C SER A 33 -16.77 -11.87 0.48
N PRO A 34 -17.91 -12.10 1.16
CA PRO A 34 -18.46 -13.44 1.34
C PRO A 34 -18.66 -14.19 0.02
N LEU A 35 -19.03 -13.47 -1.05
CA LEU A 35 -19.17 -14.01 -2.39
C LEU A 35 -17.83 -14.49 -2.97
N ASN A 36 -16.77 -13.69 -2.86
CA ASN A 36 -15.43 -14.10 -3.31
C ASN A 36 -14.91 -15.31 -2.54
N LEU A 37 -15.18 -15.36 -1.24
CA LEU A 37 -14.82 -16.51 -0.41
C LEU A 37 -15.58 -17.78 -0.81
N ALA A 38 -16.86 -17.65 -1.19
CA ALA A 38 -17.68 -18.77 -1.66
C ALA A 38 -17.23 -19.29 -3.04
N LEU A 39 -16.78 -18.40 -3.93
CA LEU A 39 -16.31 -18.75 -5.29
C LEU A 39 -14.91 -19.40 -5.33
N ARG A 40 -14.14 -19.29 -4.25
CA ARG A 40 -12.78 -19.87 -4.12
C ARG A 40 -12.75 -21.22 -3.38
N ARG A 41 -13.92 -21.73 -2.99
CA ARG A 41 -14.11 -23.02 -2.33
C ARG A 41 -14.60 -24.04 -3.34
#